data_AF-U7PVX6-F1
#
_entry.id   AF-U7PVX6-F1
#
_cell.length_a   1.000
_cell.length_b   1.000
_cell.length_c   1.000
_cell.angle_alpha   90.00
_cell.angle_beta   90.00
_cell.angle_gamma   90.00
#
_symmetry.space_group_name_H-M   'P 1'
#
loop_
_entity.id
_entity.type
_entity.pdbx_description
1 polymer ?
#
loop_
_entity_poly.entity_id
_entity_poly.type
_entity_poly.pdbx_seq_one_letter_code
_entity_poly.pdbx_strand_id
1 'polypeptide(L)'
;MAASQIIAKLPKLSYFRLPPSSEPAFLPLPQPGSLAYNPPFQISDSLYAAALDIRVPLTIAAVYAVTAKLLNKYNKSTNRRPWAISQTKAFFAFVVAHNIFLAVYSAWTWIGMVNMLRRTLANPFANTGDPSTSGWAATVDSICRMSGAPGLGNGLVYHEASGIWLTQSSPVSPEFALTPDRNQPGRMWNEGLAFYGWLFYLSKFYEVLDTFIILAKGKYSSTLQTYHHAGAMMCMWAGMRYMSAPIWMFVFMNSFIHTLMYSYFTFTAFSVRVPTKVKRSLTSAQITQFLVGASVAMSHSFIGYTVPATQAPGHDSDIVASPNSAANSTSPLAGRAAPTPLKAISCIATSSETFAIWLNVLYLAPLTYLFVKFFVTSYLARSSAESTRSAVGKGKEGVDGTIESKTRKSPAASPNVPASLVASIATTEEEVRRRLSNVGNLAEKAGWDAAIGLEKEVYGVSAEAIDTDDSHDSPVAPAQSNSHKSKTKHSK
;
A
#
# COMPACT_ATOMS: atom_id res chain seq x y z
N MET A 1 -10.92 -24.62 31.72
CA MET A 1 -11.61 -23.89 30.64
C MET A 1 -11.04 -24.37 29.32
N ALA A 2 -11.87 -24.58 28.29
CA ALA A 2 -11.34 -24.81 26.96
C ALA A 2 -10.53 -23.57 26.54
N ALA A 3 -9.28 -23.75 26.11
CA ALA A 3 -8.45 -22.62 25.73
C ALA A 3 -9.03 -21.95 24.49
N SER A 4 -9.19 -20.63 24.52
CA SER A 4 -9.63 -19.88 23.36
C SER A 4 -8.61 -20.01 22.21
N GLN A 5 -9.10 -20.29 21.01
CA GLN A 5 -8.31 -20.59 19.83
C GLN A 5 -8.60 -19.61 18.68
N ILE A 6 -7.63 -19.49 17.78
CA ILE A 6 -7.83 -18.88 16.45
C ILE A 6 -8.37 -19.97 15.54
N ILE A 7 -9.37 -19.64 14.73
CA ILE A 7 -9.97 -20.55 13.76
C ILE A 7 -9.95 -19.94 12.36
N ALA A 8 -9.85 -20.79 11.34
CA ALA A 8 -10.14 -20.39 9.97
C ALA A 8 -11.65 -20.50 9.73
N LYS A 9 -12.27 -19.46 9.19
CA LYS A 9 -13.71 -19.43 8.89
C LYS A 9 -13.96 -18.69 7.58
N LEU A 10 -14.75 -19.30 6.70
CA LEU A 10 -15.18 -18.64 5.47
C LEU A 10 -16.14 -17.48 5.81
N PRO A 11 -16.00 -16.32 5.13
CA PRO A 11 -16.92 -15.21 5.31
C PRO A 11 -18.32 -15.61 4.82
N LYS A 12 -19.37 -15.14 5.50
CA LYS A 12 -20.75 -15.41 5.07
C LYS A 12 -20.98 -14.82 3.69
N LEU A 13 -21.64 -15.57 2.80
CA LEU A 13 -21.95 -15.10 1.44
C LEU A 13 -22.82 -13.83 1.46
N SER A 14 -23.66 -13.66 2.49
CA SER A 14 -24.50 -12.48 2.69
C SER A 14 -23.71 -11.17 2.86
N TYR A 15 -22.44 -11.24 3.27
CA TYR A 15 -21.59 -10.05 3.40
C TYR A 15 -21.07 -9.53 2.04
N PHE A 16 -21.15 -10.33 0.98
CA PHE A 16 -20.74 -9.92 -0.38
C PHE A 16 -21.88 -9.22 -1.13
N ARG A 17 -22.43 -8.16 -0.54
CA ARG A 17 -23.51 -7.36 -1.12
C ARG A 17 -22.97 -6.09 -1.79
N LEU A 18 -23.43 -5.82 -3.01
CA LEU A 18 -23.12 -4.59 -3.75
C LEU A 18 -24.42 -3.87 -4.15
N PRO A 19 -24.63 -2.59 -3.77
CA PRO A 19 -23.76 -1.78 -2.91
C PRO A 19 -23.71 -2.31 -1.46
N PRO A 20 -22.61 -2.06 -0.72
CA PRO A 20 -22.54 -2.40 0.71
C PRO A 20 -23.58 -1.61 1.51
N SER A 21 -23.87 -2.07 2.73
CA SER A 21 -24.68 -1.29 3.67
C SER A 21 -24.04 0.08 3.94
N SER A 22 -24.87 1.11 4.11
CA SER A 22 -24.41 2.41 4.62
C SER A 22 -24.12 2.37 6.12
N GLU A 23 -24.56 1.32 6.81
CA GLU A 23 -24.36 1.13 8.25
C GLU A 23 -23.07 0.32 8.55
N PRO A 24 -22.49 0.47 9.75
CA PRO A 24 -22.82 1.49 10.75
C PRO A 24 -22.48 2.91 10.29
N ALA A 25 -23.19 3.90 10.84
CA ALA A 25 -22.75 5.28 10.81
C ALA A 25 -21.34 5.43 11.42
N PHE A 26 -20.64 6.51 11.05
CA PHE A 26 -19.33 6.79 11.63
C PHE A 26 -19.44 7.02 13.14
N LEU A 27 -18.42 6.60 13.89
CA LEU A 27 -18.32 6.94 15.30
C LEU A 27 -17.58 8.27 15.46
N PRO A 28 -18.10 9.21 16.25
CA PRO A 28 -17.45 10.48 16.48
C PRO A 28 -16.17 10.29 17.31
N LEU A 29 -15.22 11.22 17.19
CA LEU A 29 -13.94 11.08 17.88
C LEU A 29 -14.06 11.34 19.39
N PRO A 30 -13.16 10.72 20.19
CA PRO A 30 -12.93 11.15 21.56
C PRO A 30 -12.52 12.62 21.62
N GLN A 31 -12.98 13.32 22.66
CA GLN A 31 -12.63 14.71 22.88
C GLN A 31 -11.24 14.83 23.53
N PRO A 32 -10.48 15.91 23.28
CA PRO A 32 -9.24 16.15 24.03
C PRO A 32 -9.49 16.09 25.54
N GLY A 33 -8.65 15.35 26.24
CA GLY A 33 -8.71 15.14 27.69
C GLY A 33 -9.64 14.02 28.15
N SER A 34 -10.38 13.34 27.27
CA SER A 34 -11.36 12.33 27.68
C SER A 34 -10.78 10.92 27.88
N LEU A 35 -9.60 10.63 27.34
CA LEU A 35 -8.98 9.30 27.34
C LEU A 35 -7.49 9.38 27.67
N ALA A 36 -6.90 8.23 28.01
CA ALA A 36 -5.45 8.08 28.17
C ALA A 36 -4.70 8.46 26.88
N TYR A 37 -5.29 8.13 25.74
CA TYR A 37 -4.98 8.81 24.49
C TYR A 37 -5.63 10.21 24.48
N ASN A 38 -4.83 11.25 24.52
CA ASN A 38 -5.31 12.62 24.43
C ASN A 38 -5.03 13.19 23.02
N PRO A 39 -6.04 13.30 22.13
CA PRO A 39 -5.89 14.02 20.88
C PRO A 39 -5.34 15.43 21.12
N PRO A 40 -4.33 15.89 20.38
CA PRO A 40 -3.72 17.21 20.60
C PRO A 40 -4.68 18.38 20.33
N PHE A 41 -5.72 18.17 19.53
CA PHE A 41 -6.73 19.17 19.21
C PHE A 41 -8.07 18.51 18.90
N GLN A 42 -9.15 19.29 19.08
CA GLN A 42 -10.51 18.86 18.79
C GLN A 42 -10.79 18.91 17.29
N ILE A 43 -11.45 17.88 16.76
CA ILE A 43 -12.01 17.85 15.40
C ILE A 43 -13.53 17.88 15.56
N SER A 44 -14.22 18.80 14.88
CA SER A 44 -15.68 18.86 14.95
C SER A 44 -16.32 17.65 14.28
N ASP A 45 -17.36 17.09 14.91
CA ASP A 45 -18.07 15.92 14.38
C ASP A 45 -18.64 16.19 12.97
N SER A 46 -19.09 17.42 12.71
CA SER A 46 -19.60 17.83 11.39
C SER A 46 -18.51 17.85 10.31
N LEU A 47 -17.31 18.33 10.63
CA LEU A 47 -16.18 18.32 9.70
C LEU A 47 -15.70 16.90 9.44
N TYR A 48 -15.62 16.09 10.49
CA TYR A 48 -15.26 14.68 10.38
C TYR A 48 -16.22 13.94 9.45
N ALA A 49 -17.53 14.12 9.65
CA ALA A 49 -18.58 13.55 8.82
C ALA A 49 -18.52 14.06 7.37
N ALA A 50 -18.39 15.36 7.18
CA ALA A 50 -18.36 15.98 5.86
C ALA A 50 -17.18 15.49 5.01
N ALA A 51 -16.01 15.31 5.61
CA ALA A 51 -14.83 14.79 4.91
C ALA A 51 -15.00 13.32 4.46
N LEU A 52 -15.86 12.55 5.14
CA LEU A 52 -16.17 11.15 4.84
C LEU A 52 -17.39 10.97 3.93
N ASP A 53 -18.00 12.05 3.43
CA ASP A 53 -18.98 11.94 2.36
C ASP A 53 -18.29 11.40 1.10
N ILE A 54 -18.85 10.34 0.50
CA ILE A 54 -18.29 9.67 -0.68
C ILE A 54 -18.07 10.62 -1.87
N ARG A 55 -18.85 11.70 -1.95
CA ARG A 55 -18.73 12.73 -2.99
C ARG A 55 -17.38 13.42 -2.93
N VAL A 56 -16.79 13.57 -1.74
CA VAL A 56 -15.50 14.26 -1.54
C VAL A 56 -14.34 13.51 -2.22
N PRO A 57 -14.00 12.27 -1.84
CA PRO A 57 -12.88 11.55 -2.46
C PRO A 57 -13.16 11.25 -3.94
N LEU A 58 -14.39 10.93 -4.33
CA LEU A 58 -14.73 10.70 -5.73
C LEU A 58 -14.50 11.94 -6.60
N THR A 59 -14.99 13.11 -6.16
CA THR A 59 -14.84 14.35 -6.92
C THR A 59 -13.37 14.76 -6.99
N ILE A 60 -12.66 14.74 -5.86
CA ILE A 60 -11.25 15.14 -5.82
C ILE A 60 -10.40 14.19 -6.66
N ALA A 61 -10.59 12.86 -6.56
CA ALA A 61 -9.84 11.88 -7.35
C ALA A 61 -10.12 12.02 -8.86
N ALA A 62 -11.37 12.28 -9.26
CA ALA A 62 -11.74 12.50 -10.65
C ALA A 62 -11.10 13.78 -11.21
N VAL A 63 -11.23 14.90 -10.50
CA VAL A 63 -10.62 16.18 -10.87
C VAL A 63 -9.11 16.05 -10.95
N TYR A 64 -8.48 15.39 -9.97
CA TYR A 64 -7.05 15.10 -9.96
C TYR A 64 -6.61 14.30 -11.19
N ALA A 65 -7.28 13.18 -11.49
CA ALA A 65 -6.90 12.32 -12.60
C ALA A 65 -7.07 13.01 -13.97
N VAL A 66 -8.13 13.79 -14.15
CA VAL A 66 -8.35 14.61 -15.36
C VAL A 66 -7.27 15.69 -15.47
N THR A 67 -7.01 16.42 -14.38
CA THR A 67 -6.02 17.50 -14.33
C THR A 67 -4.61 16.96 -14.64
N ALA A 68 -4.20 15.86 -14.01
CA ALA A 68 -2.89 15.24 -14.26
C ALA A 68 -2.72 14.82 -15.73
N LYS A 69 -3.77 14.28 -16.37
CA LYS A 69 -3.75 13.93 -17.79
C LYS A 69 -3.66 15.16 -18.70
N LEU A 70 -4.42 16.22 -18.40
CA LEU A 70 -4.38 17.47 -19.16
C LEU A 70 -3.03 18.16 -19.04
N LEU A 71 -2.46 18.22 -17.84
CA LEU A 71 -1.13 18.80 -17.58
C LEU A 71 0.00 17.96 -18.21
N ASN A 72 -0.13 16.63 -18.24
CA ASN A 72 0.78 15.79 -19.03
C ASN A 72 0.72 16.14 -20.52
N LYS A 73 -0.47 16.34 -21.09
CA LYS A 73 -0.64 16.77 -22.50
C LYS A 73 -0.03 18.16 -22.72
N TYR A 74 -0.19 19.07 -21.77
CA TYR A 74 0.43 20.40 -21.80
C TYR A 74 1.96 20.30 -21.80
N ASN A 75 2.56 19.58 -20.85
CA ASN A 75 4.02 19.39 -20.79
C ASN A 75 4.56 18.70 -22.04
N LYS A 76 3.78 17.81 -22.67
CA LYS A 76 4.14 17.21 -23.95
C LYS A 76 4.15 18.24 -25.07
N SER A 77 3.17 19.15 -25.10
CA SER A 77 3.10 20.23 -26.10
C SER A 77 4.21 21.28 -25.96
N THR A 78 4.73 21.48 -24.75
CA THR A 78 5.85 22.40 -24.46
C THR A 78 7.23 21.73 -24.54
N ASN A 79 7.30 20.51 -25.08
CA ASN A 79 8.52 19.70 -25.17
C ASN A 79 9.25 19.55 -23.81
N ARG A 80 8.48 19.27 -22.75
CA ARG A 80 8.95 19.09 -21.36
C ARG A 80 9.65 20.32 -20.76
N ARG A 81 9.41 21.52 -21.28
CA ARG A 81 9.96 22.76 -20.71
C ARG A 81 9.44 22.95 -19.27
N PRO A 82 10.32 23.13 -18.26
CA PRO A 82 9.90 23.44 -16.90
C PRO A 82 9.08 24.72 -16.84
N TRP A 83 8.08 24.78 -15.97
CA TRP A 83 7.23 25.97 -15.82
C TRP A 83 8.04 27.10 -15.18
N ALA A 84 7.75 28.36 -15.51
CA ALA A 84 8.47 29.51 -14.98
C ALA A 84 8.53 29.52 -13.44
N ILE A 85 7.42 29.15 -12.78
CA ILE A 85 7.34 29.04 -11.32
C ILE A 85 8.35 28.04 -10.76
N SER A 86 8.61 26.92 -11.45
CA SER A 86 9.47 25.83 -10.97
C SER A 86 10.95 26.23 -10.86
N GLN A 87 11.34 27.30 -11.55
CA GLN A 87 12.71 27.82 -11.58
C GLN A 87 12.97 28.87 -10.49
N THR A 88 11.95 29.23 -9.71
CA THR A 88 12.08 30.23 -8.65
C THR A 88 12.65 29.63 -7.37
N LYS A 89 13.41 30.43 -6.60
CA LYS A 89 13.86 30.04 -5.25
C LYS A 89 12.68 29.75 -4.31
N ALA A 90 11.56 30.45 -4.49
CA ALA A 90 10.33 30.22 -3.74
C ALA A 90 9.76 28.82 -3.98
N PHE A 91 9.74 28.35 -5.22
CA PHE A 91 9.31 26.98 -5.54
C PHE A 91 10.26 25.93 -4.97
N PHE A 92 11.58 26.17 -5.03
CA PHE A 92 12.55 25.27 -4.38
C PHE A 92 12.30 25.18 -2.86
N ALA A 93 12.14 26.33 -2.19
CA ALA A 93 11.82 26.38 -0.76
C ALA A 93 10.50 25.68 -0.44
N PHE A 94 9.48 25.84 -1.28
CA PHE A 94 8.21 25.13 -1.16
C PHE A 94 8.39 23.61 -1.25
N VAL A 95 9.14 23.10 -2.24
CA VAL A 95 9.38 21.65 -2.39
C VAL A 95 10.12 21.07 -1.19
N VAL A 96 11.11 21.79 -0.67
CA VAL A 96 11.84 21.38 0.54
C VAL A 96 10.92 21.37 1.76
N ALA A 97 10.15 22.44 1.97
CA ALA A 97 9.20 22.54 3.08
C ALA A 97 8.11 21.47 3.01
N HIS A 98 7.58 21.20 1.81
CA HIS A 98 6.59 20.15 1.54
C HIS A 98 7.10 18.76 1.94
N ASN A 99 8.31 18.39 1.50
CA ASN A 99 8.91 17.10 1.84
C ASN A 99 9.22 16.97 3.34
N ILE A 100 9.75 18.03 3.97
CA ILE A 100 10.02 18.05 5.42
C ILE A 100 8.70 17.90 6.19
N PHE A 101 7.67 18.67 5.82
CA PHE A 101 6.35 18.61 6.43
C PHE A 101 5.80 17.19 6.37
N LEU A 102 5.79 16.56 5.19
CA LEU A 102 5.28 15.20 5.03
C LEU A 102 6.12 14.15 5.78
N ALA A 103 7.44 14.31 5.86
CA ALA A 103 8.31 13.43 6.64
C ALA A 103 7.99 13.50 8.15
N VAL A 104 7.91 14.72 8.70
CA VAL A 104 7.61 14.97 10.12
C VAL A 104 6.19 14.53 10.46
N TYR A 105 5.21 14.91 9.63
CA TYR A 105 3.81 14.51 9.79
C TYR A 105 3.63 12.99 9.80
N SER A 106 4.28 12.29 8.85
CA SER A 106 4.21 10.83 8.77
C SER A 106 4.88 10.18 9.98
N ALA A 107 6.02 10.73 10.45
CA ALA A 107 6.70 10.22 11.65
C ALA A 107 5.83 10.39 12.90
N TRP A 108 5.21 11.55 13.04
CA TRP A 108 4.31 11.84 14.15
C TRP A 108 3.08 10.93 14.16
N THR A 109 2.48 10.69 12.98
CA THR A 109 1.38 9.74 12.82
C THR A 109 1.83 8.32 13.16
N TRP A 110 2.99 7.88 12.69
CA TRP A 110 3.53 6.56 12.99
C TRP A 110 3.78 6.35 14.49
N ILE A 111 4.40 7.33 15.17
CA ILE A 111 4.61 7.29 16.63
C ILE A 111 3.27 7.21 17.36
N GLY A 112 2.28 7.98 16.92
CA GLY A 112 0.91 7.92 17.43
C GLY A 112 0.30 6.52 17.33
N MET A 113 0.43 5.90 16.15
CA MET A 113 -0.03 4.55 15.88
C MET A 113 0.72 3.47 16.69
N VAL A 114 2.05 3.61 16.87
CA VAL A 114 2.84 2.74 17.75
C VAL A 114 2.31 2.80 19.19
N ASN A 115 2.07 4.00 19.70
CA ASN A 115 1.58 4.19 21.07
C ASN A 115 0.15 3.65 21.24
N MET A 116 -0.71 3.82 20.24
CA MET A 116 -2.05 3.25 20.22
C MET A 116 -2.01 1.71 20.23
N LEU A 117 -1.17 1.08 19.40
CA LEU A 117 -1.01 -0.38 19.39
C LEU A 117 -0.48 -0.91 20.72
N ARG A 118 0.50 -0.22 21.34
CA ARG A 118 1.03 -0.60 22.67
C ARG A 118 -0.03 -0.60 23.77
N ARG A 119 -1.04 0.27 23.68
CA ARG A 119 -2.14 0.36 24.68
C ARG A 119 -3.26 -0.66 24.44
N THR A 120 -3.42 -1.14 23.21
CA THR A 120 -4.65 -1.85 22.79
C THR A 120 -4.43 -3.30 22.39
N LEU A 121 -3.25 -3.65 21.91
CA LEU A 121 -2.93 -5.00 21.47
C LEU A 121 -2.72 -5.89 22.70
N ALA A 122 -3.54 -6.93 22.82
CA ALA A 122 -3.33 -7.93 23.86
C ALA A 122 -1.99 -8.65 23.63
N ASN A 123 -1.28 -8.97 24.70
CA ASN A 123 0.00 -9.66 24.58
C ASN A 123 -0.23 -11.16 24.38
N PRO A 124 0.18 -11.74 23.23
CA PRO A 124 -0.03 -13.16 22.95
C PRO A 124 0.77 -14.09 23.86
N PHE A 125 1.84 -13.59 24.49
CA PHE A 125 2.76 -14.37 25.33
C PHE A 125 2.64 -14.04 26.82
N ALA A 126 1.75 -13.13 27.21
CA ALA A 126 1.56 -12.81 28.61
C ALA A 126 0.88 -13.98 29.33
N ASN A 127 1.46 -14.42 30.45
CA ASN A 127 0.88 -15.41 31.34
C ASN A 127 0.22 -14.69 32.53
N THR A 128 -0.86 -13.96 32.29
CA THR A 128 -1.57 -13.22 33.36
C THR A 128 -2.48 -14.11 34.21
N GLY A 129 -2.63 -15.39 33.86
CA GLY A 129 -3.63 -16.29 34.46
C GLY A 129 -5.07 -15.97 34.04
N ASP A 130 -5.29 -14.78 33.48
CA ASP A 130 -6.56 -14.31 32.94
C ASP A 130 -6.58 -14.44 31.40
N PRO A 131 -7.31 -15.42 30.85
CA PRO A 131 -7.41 -15.61 29.40
C PRO A 131 -8.21 -14.51 28.71
N SER A 132 -8.86 -13.60 29.45
CA SER A 132 -9.55 -12.47 28.84
C SER A 132 -8.59 -11.36 28.43
N THR A 133 -7.42 -11.23 29.05
CA THR A 133 -6.48 -10.12 28.79
C THR A 133 -5.23 -10.54 28.01
N SER A 134 -5.04 -11.84 27.76
CA SER A 134 -3.82 -12.37 27.15
C SER A 134 -4.08 -13.53 26.19
N GLY A 135 -3.07 -13.87 25.40
CA GLY A 135 -3.09 -14.99 24.47
C GLY A 135 -3.52 -14.65 23.05
N TRP A 136 -3.35 -15.61 22.15
CA TRP A 136 -3.55 -15.44 20.71
C TRP A 136 -4.99 -15.07 20.34
N ALA A 137 -5.99 -15.64 21.01
CA ALA A 137 -7.39 -15.28 20.77
C ALA A 137 -7.69 -13.83 21.17
N ALA A 138 -7.20 -13.38 22.33
CA ALA A 138 -7.34 -11.98 22.77
C ALA A 138 -6.60 -11.01 21.83
N THR A 139 -5.45 -11.43 21.31
CA THR A 139 -4.66 -10.67 20.34
C THR A 139 -5.43 -10.51 19.03
N VAL A 140 -5.98 -11.60 18.48
CA VAL A 140 -6.81 -11.55 17.26
C VAL A 140 -8.08 -10.73 17.48
N ASP A 141 -8.76 -10.90 18.61
CA ASP A 141 -9.90 -10.07 18.99
C ASP A 141 -9.55 -8.57 18.99
N SER A 142 -8.38 -8.19 19.51
CA SER A 142 -7.94 -6.79 19.52
C SER A 142 -7.63 -6.19 18.15
N ILE A 143 -7.20 -6.98 17.17
CA ILE A 143 -7.00 -6.51 15.80
C ILE A 143 -8.26 -6.57 14.94
N CYS A 144 -9.24 -7.41 15.31
CA CYS A 144 -10.51 -7.56 14.61
C CYS A 144 -11.59 -6.59 15.10
N ARG A 145 -11.59 -6.25 16.40
CA ARG A 145 -12.61 -5.39 17.03
C ARG A 145 -11.97 -4.07 17.46
N MET A 146 -12.16 -3.04 16.64
CA MET A 146 -11.52 -1.75 16.85
C MET A 146 -12.22 -0.87 17.91
N SER A 147 -13.47 -1.16 18.27
CA SER A 147 -14.27 -0.40 19.23
C SER A 147 -14.70 -1.27 20.42
N GLY A 148 -15.01 -0.64 21.56
CA GLY A 148 -15.48 -1.33 22.77
C GLY A 148 -14.45 -1.36 23.89
N ALA A 149 -14.73 -2.16 24.91
CA ALA A 149 -13.87 -2.32 26.08
C ALA A 149 -12.70 -3.30 25.80
N PRO A 150 -11.56 -3.19 26.51
CA PRO A 150 -10.44 -4.11 26.35
C PRO A 150 -10.83 -5.52 26.84
N GLY A 151 -10.16 -6.55 26.30
CA GLY A 151 -10.32 -7.95 26.73
C GLY A 151 -11.19 -8.80 25.81
N LEU A 152 -10.83 -10.08 25.68
CA LEU A 152 -11.41 -11.05 24.76
C LEU A 152 -12.93 -11.08 24.83
N GLY A 153 -13.59 -10.77 23.71
CA GLY A 153 -15.04 -10.79 23.59
C GLY A 153 -15.74 -9.51 24.04
N ASN A 154 -15.03 -8.55 24.65
CA ASN A 154 -15.56 -7.23 25.03
C ASN A 154 -15.57 -6.22 23.86
N GLY A 155 -14.98 -6.60 22.71
CA GLY A 155 -15.04 -5.80 21.49
C GLY A 155 -16.48 -5.64 21.01
N LEU A 156 -16.81 -4.44 20.53
CA LEU A 156 -18.10 -4.13 19.94
C LEU A 156 -18.17 -4.63 18.49
N VAL A 157 -19.33 -5.15 18.12
CA VAL A 157 -19.65 -5.61 16.78
C VAL A 157 -20.99 -5.03 16.34
N TYR A 158 -21.05 -4.47 15.14
CA TYR A 158 -22.31 -3.98 14.59
C TYR A 158 -23.10 -5.15 13.99
N HIS A 159 -24.36 -5.29 14.39
CA HIS A 159 -25.24 -6.33 13.89
C HIS A 159 -26.25 -5.74 12.90
N GLU A 160 -26.02 -5.97 11.59
CA GLU A 160 -26.78 -5.35 10.51
C GLU A 160 -28.29 -5.63 10.59
N ALA A 161 -28.71 -6.83 11.02
CA ALA A 161 -30.13 -7.19 11.05
C ALA A 161 -30.93 -6.47 12.15
N SER A 162 -30.28 -6.14 13.28
CA SER A 162 -30.92 -5.43 14.39
C SER A 162 -30.57 -3.94 14.45
N GLY A 163 -29.61 -3.48 13.64
CA GLY A 163 -29.21 -2.08 13.58
C GLY A 163 -28.51 -1.56 14.84
N ILE A 164 -27.95 -2.45 15.66
CA ILE A 164 -27.34 -2.11 16.95
C ILE A 164 -25.95 -2.73 17.13
N TRP A 165 -25.13 -2.09 17.95
CA TRP A 165 -23.85 -2.58 18.43
C TRP A 165 -24.03 -3.50 19.62
N LEU A 166 -23.35 -4.64 19.56
CA LEU A 166 -23.39 -5.70 20.55
C LEU A 166 -21.98 -6.07 20.99
N THR A 167 -21.84 -6.77 22.11
CA THR A 167 -20.59 -7.41 22.51
C THR A 167 -20.87 -8.85 22.97
N GLN A 168 -19.84 -9.69 23.06
CA GLN A 168 -20.02 -11.13 23.30
C GLN A 168 -20.05 -11.50 24.78
N SER A 169 -19.45 -10.68 25.64
CA SER A 169 -19.26 -10.97 27.06
C SER A 169 -20.41 -10.47 27.94
N SER A 170 -20.90 -9.26 27.68
CA SER A 170 -21.89 -8.55 28.50
C SER A 170 -22.90 -7.77 27.64
N PRO A 171 -24.15 -7.55 28.08
CA PRO A 171 -25.05 -6.65 27.37
C PRO A 171 -24.50 -5.23 27.31
N VAL A 172 -24.56 -4.59 26.14
CA VAL A 172 -24.27 -3.16 25.98
C VAL A 172 -25.46 -2.39 26.55
N SER A 173 -25.22 -1.28 27.27
CA SER A 173 -26.33 -0.43 27.73
C SER A 173 -27.16 0.06 26.54
N PRO A 174 -28.49 0.23 26.68
CA PRO A 174 -29.34 0.67 25.58
C PRO A 174 -28.89 1.99 24.94
N GLU A 175 -28.31 2.89 25.74
CA GLU A 175 -27.74 4.16 25.30
C GLU A 175 -26.59 3.98 24.29
N PHE A 176 -25.69 3.03 24.55
CA PHE A 176 -24.51 2.78 23.70
C PHE A 176 -24.73 1.70 22.63
N ALA A 177 -25.89 1.04 22.64
CA ALA A 177 -26.25 0.05 21.62
C ALA A 177 -26.50 0.70 20.25
N LEU A 178 -27.00 1.92 20.19
CA LEU A 178 -27.17 2.66 18.93
C LEU A 178 -25.87 3.34 18.49
N THR A 179 -25.21 4.03 19.42
CA THR A 179 -23.94 4.73 19.18
C THR A 179 -22.97 4.41 20.31
N PRO A 180 -21.92 3.62 20.04
CA PRO A 180 -20.85 3.32 20.99
C PRO A 180 -20.30 4.56 21.67
N ASP A 181 -19.99 4.44 22.97
CA ASP A 181 -19.39 5.54 23.72
C ASP A 181 -18.05 5.97 23.10
N ARG A 182 -17.96 7.24 22.73
CA ARG A 182 -16.75 7.87 22.21
C ARG A 182 -15.62 7.97 23.25
N ASN A 183 -15.95 7.83 24.54
CA ASN A 183 -15.01 7.90 25.65
C ASN A 183 -14.70 6.52 26.25
N GLN A 184 -15.08 5.42 25.60
CA GLN A 184 -14.71 4.08 26.04
C GLN A 184 -13.23 3.81 25.69
N PRO A 185 -12.33 3.62 26.68
CA PRO A 185 -10.93 3.27 26.43
C PRO A 185 -10.76 1.80 26.03
N GLY A 186 -9.55 1.49 25.56
CA GLY A 186 -9.02 0.12 25.49
C GLY A 186 -9.05 -0.56 24.12
N ARG A 187 -9.65 0.06 23.09
CA ARG A 187 -9.60 -0.42 21.71
C ARG A 187 -9.13 0.65 20.74
N MET A 188 -8.53 0.19 19.64
CA MET A 188 -7.76 1.02 18.71
C MET A 188 -8.48 2.28 18.24
N TRP A 189 -9.79 2.19 17.97
CA TRP A 189 -10.58 3.28 17.42
C TRP A 189 -10.49 4.54 18.29
N ASN A 190 -10.89 4.43 19.55
CA ASN A 190 -10.85 5.52 20.51
C ASN A 190 -9.44 5.81 21.04
N GLU A 191 -8.54 4.81 21.03
CA GLU A 191 -7.16 4.94 21.53
C GLU A 191 -6.19 5.60 20.55
N GLY A 192 -6.66 6.03 19.38
CA GLY A 192 -5.90 6.86 18.45
C GLY A 192 -6.21 6.65 16.99
N LEU A 193 -6.74 5.50 16.59
CA LEU A 193 -6.96 5.16 15.18
C LEU A 193 -7.99 6.08 14.52
N ALA A 194 -9.08 6.45 15.20
CA ALA A 194 -10.06 7.37 14.63
C ALA A 194 -9.43 8.73 14.29
N PHE A 195 -8.58 9.25 15.18
CA PHE A 195 -7.91 10.52 15.02
C PHE A 195 -6.78 10.47 13.98
N TYR A 196 -5.79 9.60 14.20
CA TYR A 196 -4.63 9.47 13.29
C TYR A 196 -5.05 8.95 11.93
N GLY A 197 -5.97 8.00 11.87
CA GLY A 197 -6.50 7.46 10.62
C GLY A 197 -7.25 8.50 9.80
N TRP A 198 -8.02 9.39 10.44
CA TRP A 198 -8.72 10.45 9.72
C TRP A 198 -7.77 11.55 9.23
N LEU A 199 -6.81 11.98 10.05
CA LEU A 199 -5.77 12.90 9.57
C LEU A 199 -4.98 12.28 8.42
N PHE A 200 -4.63 10.99 8.53
CA PHE A 200 -3.91 10.27 7.50
C PHE A 200 -4.73 10.09 6.22
N TYR A 201 -6.06 9.95 6.33
CA TYR A 201 -6.96 10.04 5.19
C TYR A 201 -6.90 11.43 4.54
N LEU A 202 -6.97 12.52 5.31
CA LEU A 202 -6.83 13.87 4.78
C LEU A 202 -5.48 14.12 4.09
N SER A 203 -4.41 13.50 4.60
CA SER A 203 -3.08 13.62 4.00
C SER A 203 -3.06 13.13 2.55
N LYS A 204 -3.91 12.17 2.16
CA LYS A 204 -3.98 11.67 0.77
C LYS A 204 -4.43 12.74 -0.22
N PHE A 205 -5.26 13.68 0.22
CA PHE A 205 -5.63 14.85 -0.59
C PHE A 205 -4.46 15.83 -0.73
N TYR A 206 -3.71 16.04 0.36
CA TYR A 206 -2.54 16.91 0.35
C TYR A 206 -1.39 16.35 -0.51
N GLU A 207 -1.17 15.04 -0.47
CA GLU A 207 -0.11 14.33 -1.22
C GLU A 207 -0.24 14.50 -2.75
N VAL A 208 -1.40 14.92 -3.27
CA VAL A 208 -1.57 15.32 -4.69
C VAL A 208 -0.57 16.41 -5.11
N LEU A 209 -0.11 17.24 -4.18
CA LEU A 209 0.93 18.24 -4.43
C LEU A 209 2.23 17.63 -4.95
N ASP A 210 2.55 16.37 -4.66
CA ASP A 210 3.69 15.66 -5.27
C ASP A 210 3.56 15.62 -6.78
N THR A 211 2.35 15.32 -7.26
CA THR A 211 2.05 15.28 -8.69
C THR A 211 2.17 16.67 -9.31
N PHE A 212 1.68 17.69 -8.61
CA PHE A 212 1.84 19.08 -9.03
C PHE A 212 3.32 19.48 -9.15
N ILE A 213 4.15 19.14 -8.16
CA ILE A 213 5.59 19.42 -8.15
C ILE A 213 6.28 18.75 -9.34
N ILE A 214 5.95 17.49 -9.64
CA ILE A 214 6.48 16.75 -10.80
C ILE A 214 6.09 17.46 -12.11
N LEU A 215 4.80 17.79 -12.28
CA LEU A 215 4.29 18.45 -13.48
C LEU A 215 4.89 19.86 -13.65
N ALA A 216 5.01 20.63 -12.58
CA ALA A 216 5.59 21.98 -12.61
C ALA A 216 7.05 21.97 -13.09
N LYS A 217 7.81 20.92 -12.76
CA LYS A 217 9.18 20.70 -13.26
C LYS A 217 9.24 20.27 -14.74
N GLY A 218 8.12 20.31 -15.47
CA GLY A 218 8.04 19.91 -16.89
C GLY A 218 8.01 18.39 -17.11
N LYS A 219 7.98 17.60 -16.02
CA LYS A 219 7.96 16.13 -16.07
C LYS A 219 6.54 15.62 -16.25
N TYR A 220 6.41 14.33 -16.56
CA TYR A 220 5.11 13.68 -16.66
C TYR A 220 4.76 13.00 -15.34
N SER A 221 3.51 13.17 -14.90
CA SER A 221 2.92 12.31 -13.89
C SER A 221 2.79 10.91 -14.48
N SER A 222 3.48 9.93 -13.90
CA SER A 222 3.39 8.53 -14.34
C SER A 222 1.99 7.97 -14.07
N THR A 223 1.58 6.95 -14.83
CA THR A 223 0.34 6.23 -14.53
C THR A 223 0.35 5.65 -13.12
N LEU A 224 1.52 5.23 -12.62
CA LEU A 224 1.69 4.75 -11.25
C LEU A 224 1.37 5.86 -10.24
N GLN A 225 1.91 7.07 -10.42
CA GLN A 225 1.64 8.21 -9.52
C GLN A 225 0.14 8.54 -9.49
N THR A 226 -0.46 8.69 -10.67
CA THR A 226 -1.88 9.05 -10.79
C THR A 226 -2.82 7.95 -10.28
N TYR A 227 -2.51 6.69 -10.58
CA TYR A 227 -3.28 5.55 -10.07
C TYR A 227 -3.17 5.45 -8.55
N HIS A 228 -1.97 5.63 -8.00
CA HIS A 228 -1.71 5.53 -6.58
C HIS A 228 -2.45 6.61 -5.79
N HIS A 229 -2.29 7.89 -6.10
CA HIS A 229 -2.94 8.94 -5.31
C HIS A 229 -4.47 8.89 -5.43
N ALA A 230 -5.01 8.65 -6.63
CA ALA A 230 -6.46 8.54 -6.81
C ALA A 230 -7.05 7.32 -6.07
N GLY A 231 -6.41 6.16 -6.19
CA GLY A 231 -6.86 4.94 -5.54
C GLY A 231 -6.69 4.99 -4.02
N ALA A 232 -5.60 5.58 -3.52
CA ALA A 232 -5.35 5.76 -2.10
C ALA A 232 -6.44 6.58 -1.40
N MET A 233 -6.95 7.64 -2.03
CA MET A 233 -8.08 8.43 -1.49
C MET A 233 -9.33 7.55 -1.30
N MET A 234 -9.69 6.76 -2.31
CA MET A 234 -10.87 5.89 -2.28
C MET A 234 -10.73 4.76 -1.27
N CYS A 235 -9.54 4.15 -1.22
CA CYS A 235 -9.24 3.04 -0.33
C CYS A 235 -9.21 3.45 1.14
N MET A 236 -8.61 4.63 1.43
CA MET A 236 -8.61 5.21 2.76
C MET A 236 -10.01 5.66 3.19
N TRP A 237 -10.79 6.26 2.29
CA TRP A 237 -12.18 6.60 2.55
C TRP A 237 -12.98 5.36 2.98
N ALA A 238 -12.92 4.27 2.22
CA ALA A 238 -13.67 3.07 2.54
C ALA A 238 -13.25 2.46 3.89
N GLY A 239 -11.96 2.42 4.19
CA GLY A 239 -11.45 1.91 5.47
C GLY A 239 -11.91 2.73 6.68
N MET A 240 -11.83 4.07 6.59
CA MET A 240 -12.26 4.95 7.67
C MET A 240 -13.79 5.05 7.80
N ARG A 241 -14.50 5.14 6.67
CA ARG A 241 -15.97 5.27 6.66
C ARG A 241 -16.65 4.01 7.21
N TYR A 242 -16.16 2.84 6.84
CA TYR A 242 -16.74 1.56 7.26
C TYR A 242 -16.06 0.95 8.47
N MET A 243 -15.10 1.66 9.08
CA MET A 243 -14.38 1.21 10.28
C MET A 243 -13.88 -0.24 10.11
N SER A 244 -13.25 -0.49 8.97
CA SER A 244 -12.78 -1.83 8.61
C SER A 244 -11.47 -2.14 9.30
N ALA A 245 -11.40 -3.27 10.01
CA ALA A 245 -10.27 -3.65 10.86
C ALA A 245 -8.88 -3.43 10.21
N PRO A 246 -8.60 -3.82 8.95
CA PRO A 246 -7.27 -3.64 8.36
C PRO A 246 -6.79 -2.18 8.20
N ILE A 247 -7.66 -1.17 8.40
CA ILE A 247 -7.29 0.24 8.26
C ILE A 247 -6.15 0.65 9.20
N TRP A 248 -6.08 0.09 10.42
CA TRP A 248 -5.00 0.41 11.35
C TRP A 248 -3.63 0.05 10.79
N MET A 249 -3.55 -1.08 10.07
CA MET A 249 -2.31 -1.55 9.49
C MET A 249 -1.89 -0.67 8.31
N PHE A 250 -2.85 -0.20 7.51
CA PHE A 250 -2.55 0.71 6.40
C PHE A 250 -1.99 2.02 6.93
N VAL A 251 -2.63 2.63 7.94
CA VAL A 251 -2.13 3.86 8.56
C VAL A 251 -0.75 3.61 9.19
N PHE A 252 -0.57 2.53 9.96
CA PHE A 252 0.69 2.20 10.63
C PHE A 252 1.84 1.95 9.64
N MET A 253 1.68 1.02 8.69
CA MET A 253 2.77 0.65 7.78
C MET A 253 3.06 1.75 6.77
N ASN A 254 2.03 2.41 6.24
CA ASN A 254 2.23 3.46 5.25
C ASN A 254 2.87 4.72 5.85
N SER A 255 2.44 5.15 7.05
CA SER A 255 3.07 6.30 7.72
C SER A 255 4.57 6.04 7.96
N PHE A 256 4.96 4.82 8.37
CA PHE A 256 6.37 4.45 8.49
C PHE A 256 7.15 4.59 7.17
N ILE A 257 6.64 4.00 6.10
CA ILE A 257 7.29 4.05 4.79
C ILE A 257 7.31 5.46 4.21
N HIS A 258 6.26 6.25 4.43
CA HIS A 258 6.21 7.67 4.05
C HIS A 258 7.24 8.49 4.81
N THR A 259 7.45 8.24 6.11
CA THR A 259 8.55 8.87 6.86
C THR A 259 9.89 8.61 6.17
N LEU A 260 10.19 7.36 5.81
CA LEU A 260 11.44 7.00 5.14
C LEU A 260 11.55 7.64 3.74
N MET A 261 10.46 7.61 2.96
CA MET A 261 10.42 8.11 1.59
C MET A 261 10.60 9.63 1.52
N TYR A 262 9.83 10.39 2.31
CA TYR A 262 9.95 11.85 2.32
C TYR A 262 11.24 12.32 2.97
N SER A 263 11.78 11.58 3.95
CA SER A 263 13.13 11.83 4.46
C SER A 263 14.18 11.66 3.35
N TYR A 264 14.10 10.58 2.57
CA TYR A 264 14.96 10.37 1.39
C TYR A 264 14.85 11.55 0.41
N PHE A 265 13.63 11.97 0.04
CA PHE A 265 13.45 13.10 -0.87
C PHE A 265 13.98 14.41 -0.30
N THR A 266 13.85 14.62 1.00
CA THR A 266 14.42 15.78 1.70
C THR A 266 15.94 15.80 1.58
N PHE A 267 16.62 14.69 1.90
CA PHE A 267 18.08 14.59 1.76
C PHE A 267 18.55 14.80 0.31
N THR A 268 17.83 14.26 -0.68
CA THR A 268 18.16 14.49 -2.09
C THR A 268 17.96 15.94 -2.51
N ALA A 269 17.01 16.67 -1.93
CA ALA A 269 16.79 18.09 -2.21
C ALA A 269 17.94 18.98 -1.69
N PHE A 270 18.62 18.56 -0.62
CA PHE A 270 19.82 19.21 -0.10
C PHE A 270 21.11 18.78 -0.82
N SER A 271 21.00 18.11 -1.97
CA SER A 271 22.15 17.60 -2.75
C SER A 271 23.07 16.63 -1.97
N VAL A 272 22.54 15.99 -0.92
CA VAL A 272 23.28 14.93 -0.22
C VAL A 272 23.24 13.68 -1.10
N ARG A 273 24.42 13.18 -1.49
CA ARG A 273 24.53 11.96 -2.32
C ARG A 273 24.10 10.75 -1.52
N VAL A 274 22.85 10.34 -1.68
CA VAL A 274 22.32 9.13 -1.04
C VAL A 274 22.75 7.90 -1.85
N PRO A 275 23.35 6.87 -1.22
CA PRO A 275 23.76 5.65 -1.92
C PRO A 275 22.59 4.95 -2.62
N THR A 276 22.81 4.43 -3.83
CA THR A 276 21.78 3.69 -4.60
C THR A 276 21.20 2.50 -3.83
N LYS A 277 21.99 1.92 -2.90
CA LYS A 277 21.52 0.86 -1.98
C LYS A 277 20.32 1.32 -1.16
N VAL A 278 20.32 2.56 -0.64
CA VAL A 278 19.20 3.11 0.14
C VAL A 278 17.95 3.26 -0.72
N LYS A 279 18.10 3.80 -1.94
CA LYS A 279 17.00 3.92 -2.90
C LYS A 279 16.38 2.55 -3.22
N ARG A 280 17.22 1.54 -3.46
CA ARG A 280 16.79 0.15 -3.70
C ARG A 280 16.07 -0.43 -2.48
N SER A 281 16.63 -0.27 -1.28
CA SER A 281 16.04 -0.74 -0.02
C SER A 281 14.69 -0.09 0.25
N LEU A 282 14.53 1.20 -0.04
CA LEU A 282 13.25 1.90 0.10
C LEU A 282 12.18 1.34 -0.83
N THR A 283 12.52 1.11 -2.11
CA THR A 283 11.60 0.46 -3.06
C THR A 283 11.25 -0.97 -2.62
N SER A 284 12.23 -1.73 -2.12
CA SER A 284 11.97 -3.07 -1.56
C SER A 284 11.06 -3.01 -0.33
N ALA A 285 11.22 -2.03 0.55
CA ALA A 285 10.37 -1.84 1.71
C ALA A 285 8.92 -1.48 1.31
N GLN A 286 8.72 -0.65 0.28
CA GLN A 286 7.39 -0.35 -0.29
C GLN A 286 6.70 -1.60 -0.87
N ILE A 287 7.42 -2.42 -1.63
CA ILE A 287 6.87 -3.68 -2.17
C ILE A 287 6.50 -4.63 -1.02
N THR A 288 7.38 -4.75 -0.03
CA THR A 288 7.13 -5.59 1.15
C THR A 288 5.90 -5.12 1.91
N GLN A 289 5.73 -3.81 2.10
CA GLN A 289 4.53 -3.21 2.69
C GLN A 289 3.27 -3.66 1.94
N PHE A 290 3.25 -3.63 0.60
CA PHE A 290 2.06 -4.01 -0.15
C PHE A 290 1.75 -5.50 -0.05
N LEU A 291 2.77 -6.36 -0.15
CA LEU A 291 2.58 -7.81 -0.03
C LEU A 291 2.09 -8.21 1.37
N VAL A 292 2.80 -7.78 2.42
CA VAL A 292 2.43 -8.08 3.81
C VAL A 292 1.07 -7.46 4.14
N GLY A 293 0.87 -6.18 3.78
CA GLY A 293 -0.37 -5.47 4.02
C GLY A 293 -1.57 -6.10 3.33
N ALA A 294 -1.45 -6.48 2.05
CA ALA A 294 -2.54 -7.15 1.33
C ALA A 294 -2.84 -8.54 1.92
N SER A 295 -1.81 -9.32 2.25
CA SER A 295 -1.99 -10.65 2.86
C SER A 295 -2.67 -10.58 4.22
N VAL A 296 -2.23 -9.69 5.10
CA VAL A 296 -2.83 -9.53 6.43
C VAL A 296 -4.25 -8.97 6.32
N ALA A 297 -4.50 -8.00 5.45
CA ALA A 297 -5.84 -7.45 5.23
C ALA A 297 -6.80 -8.52 4.71
N MET A 298 -6.37 -9.32 3.73
CA MET A 298 -7.16 -10.44 3.22
C MET A 298 -7.39 -11.51 4.28
N SER A 299 -6.40 -11.78 5.14
CA SER A 299 -6.52 -12.75 6.23
C SER A 299 -7.67 -12.43 7.19
N HIS A 300 -7.99 -11.14 7.42
CA HIS A 300 -9.15 -10.74 8.23
C HIS A 300 -10.47 -11.32 7.68
N SER A 301 -10.56 -11.60 6.37
CA SER A 301 -11.75 -12.25 5.78
C SER A 301 -11.91 -13.71 6.15
N PHE A 302 -10.83 -14.38 6.54
CA PHE A 302 -10.79 -15.83 6.72
C PHE A 302 -10.45 -16.28 8.14
N ILE A 303 -10.16 -15.34 9.04
CA ILE A 303 -9.85 -15.63 10.44
C ILE A 303 -11.03 -15.33 11.36
N GLY A 304 -11.14 -16.15 12.39
CA GLY A 304 -12.00 -15.95 13.54
C GLY A 304 -11.28 -16.37 14.81
N TYR A 305 -11.94 -16.20 15.94
CA TYR A 305 -11.44 -16.56 17.25
C TYR A 305 -12.59 -17.03 18.13
N THR A 306 -12.29 -17.81 19.15
CA THR A 306 -13.30 -18.33 20.07
C THR A 306 -13.34 -17.55 21.38
N VAL A 307 -14.54 -17.21 21.83
CA VAL A 307 -14.78 -16.58 23.14
C VAL A 307 -15.54 -17.54 24.07
N PRO A 308 -15.39 -17.48 25.40
CA PRO A 308 -16.25 -18.20 26.32
C PRO A 308 -17.71 -17.78 26.12
N ALA A 309 -18.61 -18.73 25.89
CA ALA A 309 -20.03 -18.43 25.75
C ALA A 309 -20.61 -18.07 27.12
N THR A 310 -20.84 -16.78 27.37
CA THR A 310 -21.75 -16.35 28.45
C THR A 310 -23.19 -16.60 27.96
N GLN A 311 -24.10 -16.97 28.87
CA GLN A 311 -25.46 -17.43 28.55
C GLN A 311 -26.41 -16.31 28.03
N ALA A 312 -25.96 -15.51 27.06
CA ALA A 312 -26.81 -14.56 26.35
C ALA A 312 -27.37 -15.19 25.06
N PRO A 313 -28.65 -14.95 24.69
CA PRO A 313 -29.34 -15.67 23.62
C PRO A 313 -28.61 -15.54 22.28
N GLY A 314 -28.49 -16.67 21.60
CA GLY A 314 -27.84 -16.80 20.31
C GLY A 314 -28.49 -15.92 19.24
N HIS A 315 -27.67 -15.11 18.61
CA HIS A 315 -27.90 -14.72 17.23
C HIS A 315 -26.61 -15.07 16.45
N ASP A 316 -26.77 -15.93 15.46
CA ASP A 316 -25.78 -16.39 14.47
C ASP A 316 -24.49 -17.06 14.99
N SER A 317 -24.63 -18.16 15.73
CA SER A 317 -23.47 -18.83 16.36
C SER A 317 -23.41 -20.32 16.05
N ASP A 318 -22.31 -20.76 15.43
CA ASP A 318 -21.91 -22.18 15.43
C ASP A 318 -21.29 -22.47 16.80
N ILE A 319 -22.00 -23.20 17.67
CA ILE A 319 -21.42 -23.70 18.92
C ILE A 319 -20.46 -24.82 18.54
N VAL A 320 -19.17 -24.62 18.77
CA VAL A 320 -18.17 -25.68 18.57
C VAL A 320 -18.29 -26.66 19.74
N ALA A 321 -19.09 -27.70 19.57
CA ALA A 321 -19.11 -28.81 20.52
C ALA A 321 -17.81 -29.61 20.37
N SER A 322 -17.05 -29.78 21.46
CA SER A 322 -15.98 -30.78 21.50
C SER A 322 -16.59 -32.17 21.25
N PRO A 323 -16.01 -32.98 20.34
CA PRO A 323 -16.43 -34.37 20.21
C PRO A 323 -15.92 -35.07 21.46
N ASN A 324 -16.79 -35.30 22.47
CA ASN A 324 -16.63 -36.31 23.54
C ASN A 324 -17.69 -36.31 24.66
N SER A 325 -18.84 -35.63 24.54
CA SER A 325 -19.87 -35.64 25.60
C SER A 325 -21.20 -36.22 25.12
N ALA A 326 -21.21 -37.51 24.80
CA ALA A 326 -22.41 -38.31 24.68
C ALA A 326 -22.29 -39.51 25.62
N ALA A 327 -22.61 -39.34 26.90
CA ALA A 327 -22.88 -40.44 27.81
C ALA A 327 -23.62 -39.96 29.07
N ASN A 328 -24.81 -40.54 29.25
CA ASN A 328 -25.58 -40.63 30.48
C ASN A 328 -24.73 -40.67 31.75
N SER A 329 -25.10 -39.90 32.79
CA SER A 329 -25.36 -40.45 34.13
C SER A 329 -25.63 -39.36 35.17
N THR A 330 -26.77 -39.50 35.80
CA THR A 330 -27.17 -38.97 37.10
C THR A 330 -26.17 -39.36 38.19
N SER A 331 -25.44 -38.40 38.76
CA SER A 331 -24.88 -38.46 40.13
C SER A 331 -24.26 -37.11 40.51
N PRO A 332 -24.71 -36.43 41.58
CA PRO A 332 -24.06 -35.24 42.09
C PRO A 332 -22.96 -35.68 43.06
N LEU A 333 -21.78 -36.03 42.54
CA LEU A 333 -20.60 -36.27 43.36
C LEU A 333 -19.36 -35.78 42.61
N ALA A 334 -18.71 -34.75 43.15
CA ALA A 334 -17.44 -34.14 42.71
C ALA A 334 -17.43 -33.57 41.26
N GLY A 335 -18.21 -32.50 41.04
CA GLY A 335 -18.27 -31.81 39.75
C GLY A 335 -16.93 -31.18 39.34
N ARG A 336 -16.13 -31.88 38.53
CA ARG A 336 -15.26 -31.22 37.55
C ARG A 336 -16.19 -30.35 36.71
N ALA A 337 -16.16 -29.04 36.90
CA ALA A 337 -16.95 -28.10 36.10
C ALA A 337 -16.72 -28.42 34.61
N ALA A 338 -17.79 -28.78 33.90
CA ALA A 338 -17.72 -29.00 32.47
C ALA A 338 -17.06 -27.77 31.80
N PRO A 339 -16.17 -27.97 30.82
CA PRO A 339 -15.51 -26.84 30.17
C PRO A 339 -16.57 -25.92 29.57
N THR A 340 -16.50 -24.62 29.90
CA THR A 340 -17.39 -23.60 29.35
C THR A 340 -17.41 -23.70 27.82
N PRO A 341 -18.60 -23.78 27.18
CA PRO A 341 -18.67 -23.88 25.73
C PRO A 341 -18.03 -22.65 25.09
N LEU A 342 -17.34 -22.87 23.98
CA LEU A 342 -16.69 -21.82 23.21
C LEU A 342 -17.57 -21.42 22.02
N LYS A 343 -17.71 -20.12 21.80
CA LYS A 343 -18.42 -19.53 20.66
C LYS A 343 -17.42 -19.01 19.63
N ALA A 344 -17.55 -19.44 18.38
CA ALA A 344 -16.74 -18.99 17.26
C ALA A 344 -17.21 -17.63 16.72
N ILE A 345 -16.30 -16.66 16.66
CA ILE A 345 -16.54 -15.29 16.17
C ILE A 345 -15.70 -15.02 14.94
N SER A 346 -16.30 -14.55 13.84
CA SER A 346 -15.59 -14.08 12.64
C SER A 346 -15.00 -12.70 12.87
N CYS A 347 -13.83 -12.42 12.29
CA CYS A 347 -13.21 -11.09 12.37
C CYS A 347 -14.06 -10.01 11.66
N ILE A 348 -14.56 -10.33 10.46
CA ILE A 348 -15.53 -9.51 9.73
C ILE A 348 -16.95 -9.78 10.24
N ALA A 349 -17.74 -8.72 10.40
CA ALA A 349 -19.13 -8.79 10.83
C ALA A 349 -20.15 -8.16 9.87
N THR A 350 -19.73 -7.31 8.93
CA THR A 350 -20.66 -6.56 8.06
C THR A 350 -20.31 -6.62 6.58
N SER A 351 -21.29 -6.31 5.74
CA SER A 351 -21.11 -6.14 4.30
C SER A 351 -20.21 -4.94 3.96
N SER A 352 -20.29 -3.87 4.76
CA SER A 352 -19.48 -2.65 4.63
C SER A 352 -18.00 -2.88 4.95
N GLU A 353 -17.69 -3.62 6.02
CA GLU A 353 -16.32 -4.03 6.36
C GLU A 353 -15.73 -4.91 5.24
N THR A 354 -16.51 -5.88 4.75
CA THR A 354 -16.11 -6.77 3.65
C THR A 354 -15.77 -5.98 2.40
N PHE A 355 -16.65 -5.06 1.99
CA PHE A 355 -16.41 -4.20 0.84
C PHE A 355 -15.11 -3.40 0.98
N ALA A 356 -14.86 -2.78 2.13
CA ALA A 356 -13.65 -2.01 2.37
C ALA A 356 -12.37 -2.85 2.25
N ILE A 357 -12.36 -4.08 2.78
CA ILE A 357 -11.21 -4.99 2.71
C ILE A 357 -10.95 -5.38 1.25
N TRP A 358 -11.97 -5.83 0.55
CA TRP A 358 -11.84 -6.29 -0.83
C TRP A 358 -11.49 -5.16 -1.79
N LEU A 359 -12.07 -3.97 -1.62
CA LEU A 359 -11.68 -2.78 -2.38
C LEU A 359 -10.18 -2.49 -2.24
N ASN A 360 -9.69 -2.48 -0.99
CA ASN A 360 -8.28 -2.22 -0.71
C ASN A 360 -7.37 -3.31 -1.30
N VAL A 361 -7.71 -4.58 -1.12
CA VAL A 361 -6.87 -5.68 -1.66
C VAL A 361 -6.86 -5.68 -3.19
N LEU A 362 -8.02 -5.48 -3.83
CA LEU A 362 -8.13 -5.40 -5.29
C LEU A 362 -7.39 -4.19 -5.86
N TYR A 363 -7.36 -3.06 -5.15
CA TYR A 363 -6.54 -1.89 -5.50
C TYR A 363 -5.04 -2.15 -5.35
N LEU A 364 -4.63 -2.82 -4.28
CA LEU A 364 -3.21 -3.12 -4.02
C LEU A 364 -2.63 -4.10 -5.04
N ALA A 365 -3.41 -5.01 -5.63
CA ALA A 365 -2.93 -5.99 -6.60
C ALA A 365 -2.23 -5.37 -7.84
N PRO A 366 -2.89 -4.50 -8.64
CA PRO A 366 -2.23 -3.83 -9.77
C PRO A 366 -1.14 -2.86 -9.30
N LEU A 367 -1.27 -2.22 -8.14
CA LEU A 367 -0.22 -1.35 -7.60
C LEU A 367 1.05 -2.16 -7.29
N THR A 368 0.91 -3.31 -6.64
CA THR A 368 2.01 -4.25 -6.33
C THR A 368 2.67 -4.71 -7.61
N TYR A 369 1.88 -5.11 -8.61
CA TYR A 369 2.41 -5.48 -9.93
C TYR A 369 3.22 -4.33 -10.57
N LEU A 370 2.71 -3.10 -10.54
CA LEU A 370 3.41 -1.94 -11.10
C LEU A 370 4.74 -1.65 -10.38
N PHE A 371 4.77 -1.78 -9.04
CA PHE A 371 6.00 -1.59 -8.26
C PHE A 371 7.01 -2.72 -8.46
N VAL A 372 6.55 -3.98 -8.52
CA VAL A 372 7.41 -5.13 -8.83
C VAL A 372 7.99 -4.98 -10.24
N LYS A 373 7.18 -4.61 -11.23
CA LYS A 373 7.65 -4.32 -12.58
C LYS A 373 8.70 -3.20 -12.56
N PHE A 374 8.42 -2.09 -11.88
CA PHE A 374 9.37 -0.98 -11.72
C PHE A 374 10.70 -1.43 -11.09
N PHE A 375 10.65 -2.27 -10.06
CA PHE A 375 11.85 -2.78 -9.37
C PHE A 375 12.68 -3.71 -10.26
N VAL A 376 12.02 -4.65 -10.96
CA VAL A 376 12.69 -5.56 -11.90
C VAL A 376 13.39 -4.77 -13.00
N THR A 377 12.69 -3.83 -13.62
CA THR A 377 13.24 -2.99 -14.70
C THR A 377 14.36 -2.07 -14.19
N SER A 378 14.23 -1.48 -13.01
CA SER A 378 15.19 -0.48 -12.50
C SER A 378 16.45 -1.09 -11.90
N TYR A 379 16.35 -2.27 -11.28
CA TYR A 379 17.46 -2.82 -10.49
C TYR A 379 17.97 -4.16 -10.99
N LEU A 380 17.08 -5.08 -11.41
CA LEU A 380 17.49 -6.42 -11.82
C LEU A 380 17.95 -6.45 -13.29
N ALA A 381 17.21 -5.81 -14.19
CA ALA A 381 17.59 -5.75 -15.60
C ALA A 381 18.94 -5.05 -15.81
N ARG A 382 19.22 -3.96 -15.05
CA ARG A 382 20.52 -3.28 -15.05
C ARG A 382 21.64 -4.18 -14.54
N SER A 383 21.44 -4.87 -13.41
CA SER A 383 22.47 -5.78 -12.87
C SER A 383 22.76 -6.95 -13.81
N SER A 384 21.75 -7.48 -14.50
CA SER A 384 21.94 -8.57 -15.48
C SER A 384 22.65 -8.09 -16.74
N ALA A 385 22.37 -6.86 -17.20
CA ALA A 385 23.07 -6.27 -18.34
C ALA A 385 24.55 -5.98 -18.03
N GLU A 386 24.83 -5.49 -16.82
CA GLU A 386 26.18 -5.20 -16.33
C GLU A 386 27.00 -6.47 -16.09
N SER A 387 26.37 -7.51 -15.52
CA SER A 387 26.95 -8.85 -15.39
C SER A 387 27.24 -9.49 -16.75
N THR A 388 26.28 -9.42 -17.69
CA THR A 388 26.47 -9.94 -19.07
C THR A 388 27.59 -9.19 -19.80
N ARG A 389 27.67 -7.86 -19.68
CA ARG A 389 28.76 -7.07 -20.27
C ARG A 389 30.13 -7.46 -19.70
N SER A 390 30.21 -7.67 -18.39
CA SER A 390 31.44 -8.14 -17.73
C SER A 390 31.83 -9.56 -18.16
N ALA A 391 30.84 -10.45 -18.38
CA ALA A 391 31.08 -11.81 -18.88
C ALA A 391 31.51 -11.84 -20.36
N VAL A 392 30.89 -11.01 -21.22
CA VAL A 392 31.25 -10.90 -22.63
C VAL A 392 32.61 -10.23 -22.81
N GLY A 393 32.97 -9.26 -21.95
CA GLY A 393 34.31 -8.67 -21.91
C GLY A 393 35.39 -9.73 -21.65
N LYS A 394 35.17 -10.64 -20.69
CA LYS A 394 36.09 -11.76 -20.41
C LYS A 394 36.10 -12.85 -21.49
N GLY A 395 35.00 -13.03 -22.24
CA GLY A 395 34.92 -14.03 -23.31
C GLY A 395 35.56 -13.61 -24.63
N LYS A 396 35.78 -12.31 -24.86
CA LYS A 396 36.35 -11.78 -26.12
C LYS A 396 37.87 -11.78 -26.18
N GLU A 397 38.58 -12.05 -25.08
CA GLU A 397 40.03 -12.24 -25.11
C GLU A 397 40.46 -13.66 -25.53
N GLY A 398 39.50 -14.58 -25.79
CA GLY A 398 39.80 -16.01 -25.97
C GLY A 398 39.56 -16.63 -27.35
N VAL A 399 38.84 -15.98 -28.29
CA VAL A 399 38.44 -16.63 -29.56
C VAL A 399 38.24 -15.61 -30.68
N ASP A 400 39.24 -15.43 -31.54
CA ASP A 400 39.09 -14.80 -32.86
C ASP A 400 39.21 -15.91 -33.92
N GLY A 401 38.08 -16.25 -34.56
CA GLY A 401 38.02 -17.42 -35.43
C GLY A 401 36.62 -17.70 -36.00
N THR A 402 36.27 -16.94 -37.03
CA THR A 402 35.44 -17.34 -38.18
C THR A 402 33.92 -17.59 -38.00
N ILE A 403 33.19 -16.81 -38.82
CA ILE A 403 31.75 -16.72 -39.10
C ILE A 403 31.13 -18.04 -39.63
N GLU A 404 29.92 -18.40 -39.17
CA GLU A 404 28.83 -18.88 -40.06
C GLU A 404 27.45 -18.96 -39.36
N SER A 405 26.48 -18.14 -39.80
CA SER A 405 25.08 -18.23 -39.39
C SER A 405 24.29 -19.11 -40.35
N LYS A 406 23.83 -20.29 -39.90
CA LYS A 406 22.83 -21.11 -40.59
C LYS A 406 21.44 -20.90 -39.99
N THR A 407 20.55 -20.28 -40.75
CA THR A 407 19.11 -20.18 -40.45
C THR A 407 18.43 -21.52 -40.71
N ARG A 408 17.80 -22.12 -39.68
CA ARG A 408 17.05 -23.38 -39.78
C ARG A 408 15.53 -23.11 -39.78
N LYS A 409 14.83 -23.72 -40.74
CA LYS A 409 13.38 -23.70 -40.98
C LYS A 409 12.57 -24.29 -39.80
N SER A 410 11.41 -23.69 -39.49
CA SER A 410 10.37 -24.30 -38.63
C SER A 410 9.36 -25.14 -39.44
N PRO A 411 8.83 -26.24 -38.88
CA PRO A 411 7.97 -27.21 -39.57
C PRO A 411 6.47 -26.91 -39.42
N ALA A 412 5.67 -27.55 -40.29
CA ALA A 412 4.24 -27.37 -40.49
C ALA A 412 3.33 -28.33 -39.69
N ALA A 413 2.07 -27.90 -39.55
CA ALA A 413 0.80 -28.65 -39.58
C ALA A 413 0.07 -29.00 -38.26
N SER A 414 -1.23 -28.62 -38.22
CA SER A 414 -2.35 -29.52 -37.88
C SER A 414 -3.62 -29.06 -38.65
N PRO A 415 -4.38 -29.96 -39.32
CA PRO A 415 -5.47 -29.61 -40.24
C PRO A 415 -6.83 -29.61 -39.51
N ASN A 416 -7.69 -28.62 -39.82
CA ASN A 416 -9.17 -28.55 -39.61
C ASN A 416 -9.69 -27.15 -39.27
N VAL A 417 -8.87 -26.11 -39.37
CA VAL A 417 -9.34 -24.71 -39.37
C VAL A 417 -8.93 -24.10 -40.71
N PRO A 418 -9.82 -23.38 -41.44
CA PRO A 418 -9.43 -22.72 -42.68
C PRO A 418 -8.17 -21.89 -42.45
N ALA A 419 -7.14 -22.09 -43.27
CA ALA A 419 -5.84 -21.44 -43.09
C ALA A 419 -5.99 -19.90 -43.03
N SER A 420 -7.02 -19.34 -43.69
CA SER A 420 -7.37 -17.93 -43.63
C SER A 420 -7.85 -17.47 -42.24
N LEU A 421 -8.59 -18.32 -41.50
CA LEU A 421 -9.09 -18.00 -40.16
C LEU A 421 -8.00 -18.11 -39.10
N VAL A 422 -7.14 -19.14 -39.19
CA VAL A 422 -5.96 -19.26 -38.29
C VAL A 422 -4.99 -18.12 -38.54
N ALA A 423 -4.72 -17.77 -39.81
CA ALA A 423 -3.87 -16.63 -40.14
C ALA A 423 -4.50 -15.30 -39.68
N SER A 424 -5.82 -15.13 -39.78
CA SER A 424 -6.50 -13.90 -39.34
C SER A 424 -6.52 -13.76 -37.82
N ILE A 425 -6.71 -14.86 -37.07
CA ILE A 425 -6.65 -14.87 -35.59
C ILE A 425 -5.21 -14.69 -35.11
N ALA A 426 -4.23 -15.35 -35.73
CA ALA A 426 -2.82 -15.19 -35.38
C ALA A 426 -2.32 -13.76 -35.66
N THR A 427 -2.70 -13.18 -36.81
CA THR A 427 -2.34 -11.79 -37.15
C THR A 427 -3.02 -10.77 -36.23
N THR A 428 -4.26 -11.02 -35.77
CA THR A 428 -4.91 -10.15 -34.77
C THR A 428 -4.31 -10.31 -33.38
N GLU A 429 -4.00 -11.53 -32.92
CA GLU A 429 -3.30 -11.72 -31.64
C GLU A 429 -1.91 -11.11 -31.65
N GLU A 430 -1.16 -11.27 -32.74
CA GLU A 430 0.19 -10.73 -32.87
C GLU A 430 0.18 -9.21 -32.99
N GLU A 431 -0.76 -8.60 -33.72
CA GLU A 431 -0.95 -7.15 -33.76
C GLU A 431 -1.39 -6.60 -32.39
N VAL A 432 -2.29 -7.28 -31.67
CA VAL A 432 -2.69 -6.87 -30.30
C VAL A 432 -1.51 -6.99 -29.33
N ARG A 433 -0.73 -8.08 -29.38
CA ARG A 433 0.52 -8.22 -28.60
C ARG A 433 1.52 -7.13 -28.96
N ARG A 434 1.68 -6.82 -30.25
CA ARG A 434 2.60 -5.79 -30.73
C ARG A 434 2.17 -4.40 -30.27
N ARG A 435 0.87 -4.09 -30.33
CA ARG A 435 0.27 -2.84 -29.80
C ARG A 435 0.45 -2.73 -28.29
N LEU A 436 0.18 -3.80 -27.54
CA LEU A 436 0.40 -3.84 -26.09
C LEU A 436 1.88 -3.71 -25.72
N SER A 437 2.77 -4.35 -26.48
CA SER A 437 4.23 -4.22 -26.30
C SER A 437 4.69 -2.80 -26.62
N ASN A 438 4.17 -2.15 -27.66
CA ASN A 438 4.52 -0.78 -28.03
C ASN A 438 4.01 0.23 -27.01
N VAL A 439 2.83 0.03 -26.43
CA VAL A 439 2.31 0.84 -25.33
C VAL A 439 3.13 0.62 -24.06
N GLY A 440 3.49 -0.63 -23.76
CA GLY A 440 4.41 -1.00 -22.68
C GLY A 440 5.78 -0.33 -22.83
N ASN A 441 6.36 -0.39 -24.03
CA ASN A 441 7.64 0.20 -24.39
C ASN A 441 7.60 1.74 -24.40
N LEU A 442 6.47 2.36 -24.79
CA LEU A 442 6.31 3.82 -24.70
C LEU A 442 6.19 4.29 -23.25
N ALA A 443 5.42 3.57 -22.42
CA ALA A 443 5.29 3.86 -21.00
C ALA A 443 6.61 3.62 -20.26
N GLU A 444 7.33 2.55 -20.63
CA GLU A 444 8.67 2.23 -20.16
C GLU A 444 9.69 3.29 -20.58
N LYS A 445 9.73 3.68 -21.87
CA LYS A 445 10.61 4.76 -22.36
C LYS A 445 10.31 6.10 -21.71
N ALA A 446 9.04 6.44 -21.48
CA ALA A 446 8.66 7.66 -20.76
C ALA A 446 9.08 7.63 -19.29
N GLY A 447 8.98 6.46 -18.63
CA GLY A 447 9.48 6.25 -17.27
C GLY A 447 11.01 6.33 -17.18
N TRP A 448 11.71 5.77 -18.15
CA TRP A 448 13.18 5.83 -18.26
C TRP A 448 13.70 7.23 -18.53
N ASP A 449 13.09 7.98 -19.46
CA ASP A 449 13.45 9.38 -19.71
C ASP A 449 13.26 10.26 -18.46
N ALA A 450 12.18 10.00 -17.69
CA ALA A 450 11.90 10.74 -16.47
C ALA A 450 12.88 10.38 -15.34
N ALA A 451 13.25 9.10 -15.21
CA ALA A 451 14.22 8.64 -14.22
C ALA A 451 15.65 9.13 -14.52
N ILE A 452 16.08 9.07 -15.79
CA ILE A 452 17.39 9.56 -16.24
C ILE A 452 17.46 11.09 -16.19
N GLY A 453 16.36 11.77 -16.53
CA GLY A 453 16.25 13.23 -16.40
C GLY A 453 16.31 13.69 -14.95
N LEU A 454 15.70 12.95 -14.00
CA LEU A 454 15.87 13.21 -12.57
C LEU A 454 17.31 12.98 -12.10
N GLU A 455 18.02 11.99 -12.64
CA GLU A 455 19.39 11.69 -12.21
C GLU A 455 20.40 12.74 -12.72
N LYS A 456 20.29 13.17 -13.98
CA LYS A 456 21.16 14.22 -14.56
C LYS A 456 20.92 15.62 -13.98
N GLU A 457 19.67 15.92 -13.62
CA GLU A 457 19.25 17.26 -13.17
C GLU A 457 19.31 17.44 -11.65
N VAL A 458 19.23 16.35 -10.88
CA VAL A 458 19.40 16.38 -9.40
C VAL A 458 20.85 16.13 -8.98
N TYR A 459 21.64 15.35 -9.74
CA TYR A 459 22.99 14.98 -9.32
C TYR A 459 24.14 15.65 -10.08
N GLY A 460 23.87 16.48 -11.11
CA GLY A 460 24.90 17.32 -11.73
C GLY A 460 26.12 16.59 -12.32
N VAL A 461 26.07 15.27 -12.47
CA VAL A 461 27.15 14.49 -13.07
C VAL A 461 26.93 14.49 -14.59
N SER A 462 27.76 15.26 -15.29
CA SER A 462 27.99 15.11 -16.72
C SER A 462 28.35 13.65 -17.00
N ALA A 463 27.73 13.08 -18.04
CA ALA A 463 27.89 11.67 -18.42
C ALA A 463 29.31 11.31 -18.94
N GLU A 464 30.31 12.18 -18.73
CA GLU A 464 31.71 11.99 -19.11
C GLU A 464 32.61 11.58 -17.94
N ALA A 465 32.11 11.48 -16.71
CA ALA A 465 32.92 11.14 -15.52
C ALA A 465 32.70 9.72 -14.96
N ILE A 466 32.03 8.82 -15.69
CA ILE A 466 31.85 7.40 -15.29
C ILE A 466 32.51 6.45 -16.31
N ASP A 467 33.26 6.98 -17.27
CA ASP A 467 34.01 6.20 -18.26
C ASP A 467 35.48 6.63 -18.20
N THR A 468 36.20 6.23 -17.15
CA THR A 468 37.68 6.31 -16.99
C THR A 468 38.08 5.80 -15.60
N ASP A 469 37.88 4.52 -15.33
CA ASP A 469 38.69 3.79 -14.35
C ASP A 469 38.67 2.29 -14.67
N ASP A 470 39.34 1.93 -15.76
CA ASP A 470 39.88 0.58 -15.98
C ASP A 470 41.12 0.75 -16.87
N SER A 471 42.22 1.13 -16.21
CA SER A 471 43.54 1.14 -16.81
C SER A 471 44.06 -0.30 -16.94
N HIS A 472 44.06 -0.84 -18.15
CA HIS A 472 44.94 -1.94 -18.52
C HIS A 472 45.50 -1.76 -19.94
N ASP A 473 46.82 -1.89 -20.00
CA ASP A 473 47.77 -1.67 -21.09
C ASP A 473 47.39 -2.20 -22.48
N SER A 474 47.74 -1.45 -23.53
CA SER A 474 48.48 -1.97 -24.69
C SER A 474 49.04 -0.86 -25.61
N PRO A 475 50.14 -1.10 -26.36
CA PRO A 475 51.20 -0.10 -26.58
C PRO A 475 51.23 0.60 -27.95
N VAL A 476 51.99 1.70 -27.95
CA VAL A 476 52.26 2.73 -28.98
C VAL A 476 53.07 2.23 -30.19
N ALA A 477 52.79 2.78 -31.39
CA ALA A 477 53.80 3.09 -32.44
C ALA A 477 53.25 4.08 -33.51
N PRO A 478 54.11 4.89 -34.20
CA PRO A 478 53.85 6.33 -34.38
C PRO A 478 53.83 6.89 -35.83
N ALA A 479 53.40 8.17 -35.87
CA ALA A 479 53.38 9.24 -36.88
C ALA A 479 54.19 9.18 -38.19
N GLN A 480 53.57 9.74 -39.25
CA GLN A 480 54.26 10.43 -40.36
C GLN A 480 53.59 11.78 -40.67
N SER A 481 54.42 12.82 -40.75
CA SER A 481 54.11 14.19 -41.13
C SER A 481 54.07 14.37 -42.65
N ASN A 482 53.26 15.31 -43.17
CA ASN A 482 53.69 16.17 -44.27
C ASN A 482 52.88 17.47 -44.35
N SER A 483 53.63 18.57 -44.55
CA SER A 483 53.21 19.96 -44.60
C SER A 483 52.63 20.37 -45.95
N HIS A 484 51.70 21.33 -45.99
CA HIS A 484 51.78 22.43 -46.97
C HIS A 484 51.04 23.71 -46.53
N LYS A 485 51.72 24.83 -46.81
CA LYS A 485 51.43 26.24 -46.51
C LYS A 485 50.31 26.84 -47.38
N SER A 486 49.59 27.84 -46.83
CA SER A 486 49.49 29.24 -47.35
C SER A 486 48.22 29.92 -46.80
N LYS A 487 48.32 30.91 -45.87
CA LYS A 487 48.06 32.37 -46.08
C LYS A 487 46.93 32.67 -47.08
N THR A 488 45.90 33.48 -46.77
CA THR A 488 45.99 34.94 -46.55
C THR A 488 44.69 35.52 -45.93
N LYS A 489 44.82 36.58 -45.11
CA LYS A 489 43.77 37.50 -44.59
C LYS A 489 43.26 38.45 -45.69
N HIS A 490 41.97 38.82 -45.69
CA HIS A 490 41.45 40.18 -45.42
C HIS A 490 39.95 40.36 -45.76
N SER A 491 39.22 40.87 -44.77
CA SER A 491 38.08 41.81 -44.79
C SER A 491 37.36 42.11 -46.11
N LYS A 492 36.09 41.71 -46.20
CA LYS A 492 34.92 42.59 -46.14
C LYS A 492 33.72 41.81 -45.63
#